data_AF-V5K782-F1
#
_entry.id   AF-V5K782-F1
#
_cell.length_a   1.000
_cell.length_b   1.000
_cell.length_c   1.000
_cell.angle_alpha   90.00
_cell.angle_beta   90.00
_cell.angle_gamma   90.00
#
_symmetry.space_group_name_H-M   'P 1'
#
loop_
_entity.id
_entity.type
_entity.pdbx_description
1 polymer ?
#
loop_
_entity_poly.entity_id
_entity_poly.type
_entity_poly.pdbx_seq_one_letter_code
_entity_poly.pdbx_strand_id
1 'polypeptide(L)'
;MMSLSANVSACLVSRDSINITSSSAKLLSFRRADSIIGHQFPLARSYSTKRGRNVTPLKVVCVDYPRPDLDNTSNFLEAAYLSSTFRASPRPSKPLNIVIAGAGLAGLSTAKYLADAGHKPILLEARDVLGGKVAAWKDKDGDWYETGLHIFFGAYPNVQNLFGELGINDRLQWKEHSMIFAMPNKPGEFSRFDFPDVLPAPLNGIWAILRNNEMLTWPEKVKFAIGLLPAMLGGQAYVEAQDGLSVQDWMRQRGIPDRVTTEVFIAMSKALNFINPDELSMQCILIALNRFLQEKHGSKMAFLDGSPPERLCKPIVEHIESLGGQVRLNSRIQKIELNKDGTVRNFLLNDGNIIKGDAYVFAAPVDILKLLLPEDWKPIPYFKKLDKLVGVPVINVHIWFDRKLRNTYDHLLFSRSPLLSVYADMSVTCKEYYDPNRSMLELVFAPAEEWISRSDSDIIDATMSELSRLFPDEIAADQSKAKILKYHVVKTPRSVYKTVPDCEPCRPLQRSPIEGFYLAGDYTKQKYLASMEGAVLSGKFCAQAIVQDYDLLAA
;
A
#
# COMPACT_ATOMS: atom_id res chain seq x y z
N MET A 1 -39.58 -11.00 29.22
CA MET A 1 -39.42 -11.75 30.49
C MET A 1 -38.62 -13.02 30.19
N MET A 2 -37.60 -13.32 31.02
CA MET A 2 -36.61 -14.41 30.91
C MET A 2 -35.62 -14.24 29.73
N SER A 3 -34.42 -13.64 29.83
CA SER A 3 -33.27 -13.81 30.76
C SER A 3 -32.67 -15.21 30.75
N LEU A 4 -31.61 -15.40 29.95
CA LEU A 4 -30.55 -16.39 30.19
C LEU A 4 -29.21 -15.81 29.68
N SER A 5 -28.35 -15.56 30.67
CA SER A 5 -26.98 -15.08 30.61
C SER A 5 -25.99 -16.20 30.33
N ALA A 6 -24.95 -15.94 29.53
CA ALA A 6 -23.75 -16.78 29.49
C ALA A 6 -22.48 -15.92 29.53
N ASN A 7 -21.78 -16.09 30.66
CA ASN A 7 -20.49 -15.61 31.13
C ASN A 7 -19.38 -15.32 30.11
N VAL A 8 -18.79 -14.13 30.24
CA VAL A 8 -17.45 -13.77 29.76
C VAL A 8 -16.49 -13.86 30.95
N SER A 9 -15.46 -14.70 30.88
CA SER A 9 -14.35 -14.69 31.84
C SER A 9 -13.32 -13.63 31.42
N ALA A 10 -13.15 -12.60 32.25
CA ALA A 10 -12.10 -11.60 32.13
C ALA A 10 -11.02 -11.87 33.20
N CYS A 11 -9.78 -12.10 32.75
CA CYS A 11 -8.60 -12.15 33.62
C CYS A 11 -8.15 -10.72 33.94
N LEU A 12 -8.33 -10.29 35.20
CA LEU A 12 -7.82 -9.03 35.73
C LEU A 12 -6.37 -9.20 36.19
N VAL A 13 -5.45 -8.41 35.62
CA VAL A 13 -4.08 -8.23 36.14
C VAL A 13 -4.03 -6.94 36.95
N SER A 14 -3.54 -7.04 38.19
CA SER A 14 -3.51 -5.98 39.19
C SER A 14 -2.52 -4.86 38.86
N ARG A 15 -2.94 -3.62 39.16
CA ARG A 15 -2.12 -2.41 39.17
C ARG A 15 -1.37 -2.32 40.52
N ASP A 16 -0.05 -2.35 40.50
CA ASP A 16 0.77 -1.94 41.64
C ASP A 16 1.06 -0.43 41.56
N SER A 17 0.47 0.31 42.51
CA SER A 17 0.77 1.71 42.79
C SER A 17 1.69 1.81 44.00
N ILE A 18 2.92 2.30 43.79
CA ILE A 18 3.91 2.59 44.83
C ILE A 18 3.50 3.89 45.53
N ASN A 19 3.07 3.77 46.79
CA ASN A 19 2.89 4.89 47.72
C ASN A 19 4.23 5.18 48.43
N ILE A 20 4.69 6.42 48.30
CA ILE A 20 5.79 6.98 49.10
C ILE A 20 5.21 7.43 50.45
N THR A 21 5.68 6.84 51.54
CA THR A 21 5.44 7.35 52.90
C THR A 21 6.75 7.75 53.54
N SER A 22 6.74 8.94 54.12
CA SER A 22 7.80 9.54 54.91
C SER A 22 7.74 9.03 56.36
N SER A 23 8.87 8.69 56.95
CA SER A 23 9.08 8.95 58.38
C SER A 23 10.57 9.04 58.71
N SER A 24 10.84 10.02 59.56
CA SER A 24 12.10 10.58 60.00
C SER A 24 12.78 9.83 61.15
N ALA A 25 14.07 10.18 61.33
CA ALA A 25 14.81 10.35 62.59
C ALA A 25 15.63 9.17 63.16
N LYS A 26 16.96 9.40 63.20
CA LYS A 26 17.89 9.13 64.31
C LYS A 26 19.16 9.96 64.04
N LEU A 27 19.31 11.10 64.72
CA LEU A 27 19.98 11.34 66.02
C LEU A 27 21.48 11.67 65.88
N LEU A 28 21.81 12.87 66.37
CA LEU A 28 23.11 13.53 66.41
C LEU A 28 24.12 12.86 67.36
N SER A 29 25.41 13.00 67.05
CA SER A 29 26.45 13.15 68.07
C SER A 29 27.50 14.16 67.62
N PHE A 30 27.84 15.10 68.50
CA PHE A 30 28.84 16.15 68.34
C PHE A 30 30.11 15.78 69.13
N ARG A 31 31.31 16.03 68.56
CA ARG A 31 32.53 16.35 69.32
C ARG A 31 33.39 17.39 68.57
N ARG A 32 33.75 18.43 69.34
CA ARG A 32 34.77 19.51 69.19
C ARG A 32 36.20 18.96 68.95
N ALA A 33 37.26 19.69 68.54
CA ALA A 33 37.53 21.06 68.10
C ALA A 33 39.00 21.17 67.57
N ASP A 34 39.40 22.38 67.12
CA ASP A 34 40.75 22.96 66.93
C ASP A 34 41.63 22.47 65.75
N SER A 35 42.43 23.27 65.02
CA SER A 35 42.61 24.73 64.84
C SER A 35 43.59 24.98 63.65
N ILE A 36 43.69 26.23 63.19
CA ILE A 36 44.81 26.89 62.43
C ILE A 36 44.75 26.98 60.88
N ILE A 37 44.33 28.18 60.44
CA ILE A 37 44.90 29.14 59.46
C ILE A 37 45.73 28.62 58.26
N GLY A 38 45.26 28.98 57.05
CA GLY A 38 46.07 29.03 55.83
C GLY A 38 45.28 29.55 54.62
N HIS A 39 45.28 30.88 54.40
CA HIS A 39 44.75 31.49 53.18
C HIS A 39 45.71 31.28 52.01
N GLN A 40 45.27 30.57 50.97
CA GLN A 40 45.81 30.70 49.60
C GLN A 40 44.65 30.70 48.60
N PHE A 41 44.53 31.78 47.83
CA PHE A 41 43.63 31.89 46.69
C PHE A 41 44.16 31.04 45.51
N PRO A 42 43.33 30.19 44.87
CA PRO A 42 43.80 29.30 43.81
C PRO A 42 43.85 30.00 42.44
N LEU A 43 44.97 29.83 41.74
CA LEU A 43 45.13 30.08 40.31
C LEU A 43 44.21 29.13 39.52
N ALA A 44 43.33 29.70 38.70
CA ALA A 44 42.42 28.98 37.83
C ALA A 44 43.20 28.19 36.76
N ARG A 45 43.17 26.85 36.84
CA ARG A 45 43.43 25.96 35.71
C ARG A 45 42.09 25.58 35.08
N SER A 46 41.87 26.01 33.85
CA SER A 46 40.71 25.63 33.05
C SER A 46 40.82 24.15 32.65
N TYR A 47 40.08 23.29 33.35
CA TYR A 47 39.81 21.95 32.86
C TYR A 47 38.70 22.03 31.80
N SER A 48 39.10 21.87 30.54
CA SER A 48 38.18 21.60 29.44
C SER A 48 37.55 20.22 29.64
N THR A 49 36.39 20.17 30.28
CA THR A 49 35.54 18.97 30.26
C THR A 49 34.83 18.92 28.92
N LYS A 50 35.37 18.14 27.98
CA LYS A 50 34.60 17.65 26.83
C LYS A 50 33.41 16.87 27.37
N ARG A 51 32.22 17.49 27.39
CA ARG A 51 30.95 16.77 27.56
C ARG A 51 30.77 15.89 26.32
N GLY A 52 31.23 14.64 26.39
CA GLY A 52 30.73 13.60 25.51
C GLY A 52 29.22 13.54 25.69
N ARG A 53 28.46 13.91 24.65
CA ARG A 53 27.04 13.56 24.60
C ARG A 53 26.99 12.04 24.53
N ASN A 54 26.71 11.39 25.66
CA ASN A 54 26.22 10.03 25.68
C ASN A 54 24.88 10.04 24.93
N VAL A 55 24.93 9.78 23.62
CA VAL A 55 23.74 9.50 22.82
C VAL A 55 23.34 8.09 23.23
N THR A 56 22.42 7.97 24.19
CA THR A 56 21.68 6.73 24.38
C THR A 56 21.08 6.35 23.03
N PRO A 57 21.32 5.13 22.53
CA PRO A 57 20.74 4.72 21.25
C PRO A 57 19.21 4.84 21.37
N LEU A 58 18.60 5.57 20.44
CA LEU A 58 17.15 5.61 20.31
C LEU A 58 16.69 4.16 20.08
N LYS A 59 15.92 3.62 21.04
CA LYS A 59 15.32 2.31 20.88
C LYS A 59 14.14 2.48 19.94
N VAL A 60 14.31 2.10 18.67
CA VAL A 60 13.20 2.03 17.73
C VAL A 60 12.30 0.88 18.16
N VAL A 61 11.08 1.20 18.59
CA VAL A 61 10.07 0.23 19.01
C VAL A 61 8.96 0.24 17.96
N CYS A 62 8.49 -0.93 17.56
CA CYS A 62 7.27 -1.07 16.76
C CYS A 62 6.09 -0.54 17.59
N VAL A 63 5.40 0.48 17.11
CA VAL A 63 4.24 1.08 17.77
C VAL A 63 3.03 0.91 16.86
N ASP A 64 2.09 0.06 17.28
CA ASP A 64 0.78 0.00 16.64
C ASP A 64 -0.05 1.21 17.09
N TYR A 65 -0.24 2.19 16.20
CA TYR A 65 -1.15 3.31 16.48
C TYR A 65 -2.60 2.82 16.45
N PRO A 66 -3.52 3.43 17.22
CA PRO A 66 -4.94 3.08 17.17
C PRO A 66 -5.49 3.19 15.75
N ARG A 67 -6.33 2.23 15.36
CA ARG A 67 -7.12 2.28 14.12
C ARG A 67 -7.85 3.63 14.08
N PRO A 68 -7.67 4.45 13.03
CA PRO A 68 -8.39 5.71 12.89
C PRO A 68 -9.89 5.46 12.81
N ASP A 69 -10.68 6.43 13.28
CA ASP A 69 -12.14 6.42 13.08
C ASP A 69 -12.44 6.67 11.60
N LEU A 70 -12.74 5.59 10.88
CA LEU A 70 -13.03 5.58 9.44
C LEU A 70 -14.46 5.15 9.14
N ASP A 71 -15.13 4.48 10.09
CA ASP A 71 -16.38 3.74 9.82
C ASP A 71 -17.56 4.70 9.55
N ASN A 72 -17.42 5.98 9.92
CA ASN A 72 -18.43 7.02 9.74
C ASN A 72 -18.18 7.93 8.51
N THR A 73 -17.13 7.68 7.71
CA THR A 73 -16.90 8.50 6.50
C THR A 73 -17.89 8.15 5.41
N SER A 74 -18.26 9.14 4.57
CA SER A 74 -19.21 8.94 3.47
C SER A 74 -18.76 7.85 2.51
N ASN A 75 -17.47 7.81 2.17
CA ASN A 75 -16.89 6.81 1.28
C ASN A 75 -16.91 5.42 1.91
N PHE A 76 -16.67 5.30 3.22
CA PHE A 76 -16.79 4.02 3.93
C PHE A 76 -18.22 3.51 3.89
N LEU A 77 -19.20 4.37 4.18
CA LEU A 77 -20.62 4.03 4.15
C LEU A 77 -21.11 3.65 2.74
N GLU A 78 -20.67 4.36 1.70
CA GLU A 78 -20.97 4.02 0.29
C GLU A 78 -20.44 2.60 -0.04
N ALA A 79 -19.20 2.31 0.34
CA ALA A 79 -18.59 1.00 0.13
C ALA A 79 -19.23 -0.10 0.98
N ALA A 80 -19.66 0.20 2.21
CA ALA A 80 -20.38 -0.71 3.09
C ALA A 80 -21.76 -1.05 2.53
N TYR A 81 -22.47 -0.04 2.02
CA TYR A 81 -23.76 -0.21 1.35
C TYR A 81 -23.64 -1.14 0.16
N LEU A 82 -22.68 -0.91 -0.75
CA LEU A 82 -22.44 -1.81 -1.88
C LEU A 82 -22.14 -3.25 -1.43
N SER A 83 -21.40 -3.42 -0.34
CA SER A 83 -21.10 -4.76 0.18
C SER A 83 -22.34 -5.44 0.77
N SER A 84 -23.20 -4.66 1.43
CA SER A 84 -24.46 -5.15 1.99
C SER A 84 -25.45 -5.63 0.92
N THR A 85 -25.42 -5.04 -0.28
CA THR A 85 -26.36 -5.43 -1.35
C THR A 85 -26.20 -6.89 -1.75
N PHE A 86 -24.98 -7.46 -1.70
CA PHE A 86 -24.75 -8.87 -2.01
C PHE A 86 -25.37 -9.80 -0.97
N ARG A 87 -25.18 -9.51 0.32
CA ARG A 87 -25.75 -10.31 1.41
C ARG A 87 -27.28 -10.22 1.45
N ALA A 88 -27.80 -9.04 1.11
CA ALA A 88 -29.23 -8.76 1.07
C ALA A 88 -29.92 -9.18 -0.24
N SER A 89 -29.16 -9.56 -1.29
CA SER A 89 -29.74 -10.05 -2.54
C SER A 89 -30.66 -11.26 -2.27
N PRO A 90 -31.81 -11.36 -2.96
CA PRO A 90 -32.62 -12.58 -2.95
C PRO A 90 -31.73 -13.76 -3.33
N ARG A 91 -31.84 -14.86 -2.57
CA ARG A 91 -31.05 -16.06 -2.87
C ARG A 91 -31.47 -16.61 -4.23
N PRO A 92 -30.52 -16.93 -5.12
CA PRO A 92 -30.84 -17.36 -6.48
C PRO A 92 -31.59 -18.68 -6.45
N SER A 93 -32.62 -18.82 -7.28
CA SER A 93 -33.35 -20.09 -7.47
C SER A 93 -32.42 -21.20 -7.99
N LYS A 94 -31.44 -20.83 -8.82
CA LYS A 94 -30.34 -21.67 -9.30
C LYS A 94 -29.04 -20.88 -9.16
N PRO A 95 -28.17 -21.19 -8.18
CA PRO A 95 -26.86 -20.57 -8.09
C PRO A 95 -26.05 -20.73 -9.38
N LEU A 96 -25.61 -19.61 -9.97
CA LEU A 96 -24.68 -19.59 -11.09
C LEU A 96 -23.32 -20.17 -10.68
N ASN A 97 -22.66 -20.85 -11.61
CA ASN A 97 -21.25 -21.25 -11.53
C ASN A 97 -20.43 -20.23 -12.32
N ILE A 98 -19.60 -19.44 -11.64
CA ILE A 98 -18.84 -18.37 -12.27
C ILE A 98 -17.37 -18.74 -12.28
N VAL A 99 -16.77 -18.88 -13.47
CA VAL A 99 -15.35 -19.20 -13.61
C VAL A 99 -14.53 -17.91 -13.63
N ILE A 100 -13.59 -17.76 -12.70
CA ILE A 100 -12.81 -16.53 -12.52
C ILE A 100 -11.33 -16.84 -12.77
N ALA A 101 -10.71 -16.18 -13.75
CA ALA A 101 -9.31 -16.34 -14.09
C ALA A 101 -8.43 -15.31 -13.34
N GLY A 102 -7.69 -15.78 -12.33
CA GLY A 102 -6.70 -15.02 -11.55
C GLY A 102 -7.14 -14.72 -10.12
N ALA A 103 -6.36 -15.18 -9.13
CA ALA A 103 -6.60 -14.94 -7.70
C ALA A 103 -5.74 -13.78 -7.14
N GLY A 104 -5.63 -12.70 -7.92
CA GLY A 104 -5.26 -11.40 -7.38
C GLY A 104 -6.39 -10.79 -6.54
N LEU A 105 -6.15 -9.65 -5.88
CA LEU A 105 -7.18 -8.98 -5.06
C LEU A 105 -8.50 -8.72 -5.79
N ALA A 106 -8.46 -8.45 -7.10
CA ALA A 106 -9.66 -8.28 -7.91
C ALA A 106 -10.48 -9.59 -8.01
N GLY A 107 -9.86 -10.71 -8.37
CA GLY A 107 -10.55 -12.00 -8.48
C GLY A 107 -10.99 -12.56 -7.12
N LEU A 108 -10.16 -12.40 -6.08
CA LEU A 108 -10.52 -12.73 -4.70
C LEU A 108 -11.74 -11.92 -4.24
N SER A 109 -11.77 -10.61 -4.52
CA SER A 109 -12.93 -9.75 -4.24
C SER A 109 -14.17 -10.21 -5.02
N THR A 110 -14.06 -10.42 -6.33
CA THR A 110 -15.18 -10.91 -7.16
C THR A 110 -15.76 -12.21 -6.60
N ALA A 111 -14.90 -13.19 -6.30
CA ALA A 111 -15.33 -14.48 -5.75
C ALA A 111 -16.02 -14.31 -4.39
N LYS A 112 -15.43 -13.52 -3.49
CA LYS A 112 -16.01 -13.25 -2.15
C LYS A 112 -17.43 -12.69 -2.25
N TYR A 113 -17.64 -11.67 -3.06
CA TYR A 113 -18.96 -11.02 -3.15
C TYR A 113 -19.99 -11.81 -3.96
N LEU A 114 -19.56 -12.63 -4.94
CA LEU A 114 -20.44 -13.61 -5.59
C LEU A 114 -20.88 -14.72 -4.61
N ALA A 115 -19.97 -15.18 -3.76
CA ALA A 115 -20.30 -16.15 -2.70
C ALA A 115 -21.27 -15.54 -1.67
N ASP A 116 -21.07 -14.28 -1.26
CA ASP A 116 -22.00 -13.54 -0.39
C ASP A 116 -23.43 -13.47 -0.99
N ALA A 117 -23.53 -13.31 -2.32
CA ALA A 117 -24.79 -13.32 -3.07
C ALA A 117 -25.41 -14.72 -3.25
N GLY A 118 -24.73 -15.79 -2.83
CA GLY A 118 -25.21 -17.17 -2.90
C GLY A 118 -24.91 -17.89 -4.21
N HIS A 119 -23.97 -17.38 -5.02
CA HIS A 119 -23.48 -18.05 -6.22
C HIS A 119 -22.24 -18.90 -5.93
N LYS A 120 -21.80 -19.69 -6.92
CA LYS A 120 -20.67 -20.62 -6.82
C LYS A 120 -19.48 -20.14 -7.67
N PRO A 121 -18.59 -19.29 -7.12
CA PRO A 121 -17.38 -18.91 -7.83
C PRO A 121 -16.39 -20.07 -7.90
N ILE A 122 -15.74 -20.25 -9.06
CA ILE A 122 -14.63 -21.16 -9.31
C ILE A 122 -13.42 -20.29 -9.70
N LEU A 123 -12.60 -19.96 -8.70
CA LEU A 123 -11.45 -19.10 -8.85
C LEU A 123 -10.20 -19.91 -9.21
N LEU A 124 -9.61 -19.60 -10.37
CA LEU A 124 -8.48 -20.32 -10.95
C LEU A 124 -7.24 -19.43 -10.97
N GLU A 125 -6.22 -19.78 -10.18
CA GLU A 125 -4.95 -19.05 -10.11
C GLU A 125 -3.87 -19.80 -10.89
N ALA A 126 -3.13 -19.05 -11.71
CA ALA A 126 -2.14 -19.63 -12.59
C ALA A 126 -0.86 -20.10 -11.87
N ARG A 127 -0.55 -19.53 -10.71
CA ARG A 127 0.63 -19.86 -9.89
C ARG A 127 0.27 -20.73 -8.70
N ASP A 128 1.27 -21.13 -7.94
CA ASP A 128 1.19 -21.82 -6.65
C ASP A 128 1.05 -20.85 -5.46
N VAL A 129 0.79 -19.56 -5.74
CA VAL A 129 0.69 -18.50 -4.73
C VAL A 129 -0.47 -17.55 -5.03
N LEU A 130 -1.18 -17.13 -3.98
CA LEU A 130 -2.30 -16.18 -4.05
C LEU A 130 -1.82 -14.72 -4.11
N GLY A 131 -2.71 -13.81 -4.50
CA GLY A 131 -2.53 -12.36 -4.33
C GLY A 131 -2.03 -11.62 -5.57
N GLY A 132 -1.53 -12.31 -6.59
CA GLY A 132 -1.09 -11.63 -7.82
C GLY A 132 0.09 -10.70 -7.54
N LYS A 133 -0.13 -9.39 -7.68
CA LYS A 133 0.86 -8.33 -7.41
C LYS A 133 1.14 -8.11 -5.92
N VAL A 134 0.33 -8.66 -5.01
CA VAL A 134 0.60 -8.67 -3.57
C VAL A 134 1.19 -10.00 -3.07
N ALA A 135 1.55 -10.92 -3.98
CA ALA A 135 2.08 -12.23 -3.59
C ALA A 135 3.42 -12.11 -2.86
N ALA A 136 3.69 -13.07 -1.97
CA ALA A 136 4.95 -13.21 -1.26
C ALA A 136 5.34 -14.69 -1.20
N TRP A 137 6.64 -14.96 -1.08
CA TRP A 137 7.20 -16.31 -0.98
C TRP A 137 8.14 -16.40 0.20
N LYS A 138 8.24 -17.61 0.76
CA LYS A 138 9.14 -17.92 1.87
C LYS A 138 10.38 -18.60 1.32
N ASP A 139 11.56 -18.11 1.66
CA ASP A 139 12.82 -18.74 1.26
C ASP A 139 13.21 -19.91 2.19
N LYS A 140 14.35 -20.53 1.89
CA LYS A 140 14.87 -21.69 2.62
C LYS A 140 15.19 -21.41 4.10
N ASP A 141 15.42 -20.15 4.47
CA ASP A 141 15.73 -19.75 5.84
C ASP A 141 14.45 -19.38 6.61
N GLY A 142 13.28 -19.42 5.94
CA GLY A 142 11.99 -19.09 6.52
C GLY A 142 11.60 -17.62 6.42
N ASP A 143 12.41 -16.78 5.76
CA ASP A 143 12.14 -15.36 5.59
C ASP A 143 11.26 -15.11 4.35
N TRP A 144 10.33 -14.15 4.47
CA TRP A 144 9.44 -13.76 3.39
C TRP A 144 10.06 -12.67 2.49
N TYR A 145 9.77 -12.75 1.19
CA TYR A 145 10.03 -11.68 0.22
C TYR A 145 8.78 -11.45 -0.65
N GLU A 146 8.48 -10.19 -0.94
CA GLU A 146 7.21 -9.76 -1.51
C GLU A 146 7.34 -9.25 -2.95
N THR A 147 6.23 -9.31 -3.70
CA THR A 147 6.19 -8.75 -5.06
C THR A 147 6.35 -7.22 -5.08
N GLY A 148 5.98 -6.55 -3.99
CA GLY A 148 6.07 -5.09 -3.85
C GLY A 148 5.85 -4.65 -2.40
N LEU A 149 6.33 -3.46 -2.06
CA LEU A 149 6.06 -2.83 -0.77
C LEU A 149 4.67 -2.19 -0.79
N HIS A 150 3.72 -2.77 -0.04
CA HIS A 150 2.31 -2.36 -0.06
C HIS A 150 1.92 -1.51 1.14
N ILE A 151 1.18 -0.44 0.88
CA ILE A 151 0.68 0.48 1.91
C ILE A 151 -0.84 0.60 1.81
N PHE A 152 -1.47 0.44 2.97
CA PHE A 152 -2.90 0.65 3.14
C PHE A 152 -3.14 2.09 3.60
N PHE A 153 -4.14 2.75 3.03
CA PHE A 153 -4.49 4.11 3.38
C PHE A 153 -5.85 4.16 4.09
N GLY A 154 -6.06 5.19 4.92
CA GLY A 154 -7.37 5.47 5.50
C GLY A 154 -8.46 5.63 4.43
N ALA A 155 -8.12 6.30 3.32
CA ALA A 155 -9.02 6.51 2.20
C ALA A 155 -9.23 5.28 1.29
N TYR A 156 -9.04 4.05 1.80
CA TYR A 156 -9.31 2.78 1.10
C TYR A 156 -10.57 2.10 1.64
N PRO A 157 -11.77 2.68 1.44
CA PRO A 157 -12.99 2.23 2.08
C PRO A 157 -13.38 0.80 1.71
N ASN A 158 -13.12 0.32 0.48
CA ASN A 158 -13.49 -1.03 0.08
C ASN A 158 -12.60 -2.09 0.72
N VAL A 159 -11.30 -1.79 0.87
CA VAL A 159 -10.37 -2.63 1.63
C VAL A 159 -10.71 -2.60 3.12
N GLN A 160 -10.99 -1.44 3.71
CA GLN A 160 -11.41 -1.35 5.12
C GLN A 160 -12.70 -2.17 5.38
N ASN A 161 -13.69 -2.09 4.49
CA ASN A 161 -14.89 -2.92 4.56
C ASN A 161 -14.55 -4.41 4.43
N LEU A 162 -13.72 -4.81 3.47
CA LEU A 162 -13.32 -6.21 3.31
C LEU A 162 -12.63 -6.76 4.57
N PHE A 163 -11.74 -5.98 5.20
CA PHE A 163 -11.09 -6.36 6.45
C PHE A 163 -12.09 -6.48 7.60
N GLY A 164 -13.06 -5.56 7.70
CA GLY A 164 -14.11 -5.60 8.70
C GLY A 164 -15.05 -6.80 8.55
N GLU A 165 -15.42 -7.12 7.31
CA GLU A 165 -16.29 -8.26 6.98
C GLU A 165 -15.64 -9.61 7.28
N LEU A 166 -14.32 -9.71 7.13
CA LEU A 166 -13.55 -10.91 7.46
C LEU A 166 -13.08 -10.93 8.93
N GLY A 167 -13.35 -9.87 9.70
CA GLY A 167 -12.93 -9.78 11.10
C GLY A 167 -11.41 -9.70 11.31
N ILE A 168 -10.69 -9.07 10.38
CA ILE A 168 -9.21 -9.00 10.38
C ILE A 168 -8.65 -7.57 10.45
N ASN A 169 -9.45 -6.61 10.93
CA ASN A 169 -9.05 -5.19 11.05
C ASN A 169 -7.76 -4.98 11.86
N ASP A 170 -7.48 -5.85 12.84
CA ASP A 170 -6.30 -5.83 13.69
C ASP A 170 -4.99 -6.18 12.96
N ARG A 171 -5.09 -6.74 11.75
CA ARG A 171 -3.92 -7.04 10.90
C ARG A 171 -3.33 -5.81 10.22
N LEU A 172 -3.98 -4.64 10.30
CA LEU A 172 -3.44 -3.38 9.81
C LEU A 172 -2.70 -2.63 10.92
N GLN A 173 -1.38 -2.53 10.80
CA GLN A 173 -0.51 -1.78 11.69
C GLN A 173 -0.45 -0.32 11.26
N TRP A 174 -1.37 0.48 11.77
CA TRP A 174 -1.41 1.92 11.52
C TRP A 174 -0.18 2.61 12.10
N LYS A 175 0.38 3.54 11.32
CA LYS A 175 1.55 4.34 11.69
C LYS A 175 1.16 5.76 12.06
N GLU A 176 2.14 6.53 12.51
CA GLU A 176 1.97 7.95 12.78
C GLU A 176 1.36 8.66 11.57
N HIS A 177 0.53 9.69 11.80
CA HIS A 177 -0.02 10.46 10.69
C HIS A 177 1.01 11.47 10.17
N SER A 178 1.98 10.95 9.43
CA SER A 178 3.12 11.71 8.90
C SER A 178 3.53 11.25 7.50
N MET A 179 4.29 12.08 6.80
CA MET A 179 5.01 11.71 5.59
C MET A 179 6.48 12.11 5.73
N ILE A 180 7.39 11.15 5.66
CA ILE A 180 8.82 11.34 5.96
C ILE A 180 9.63 11.20 4.66
N PHE A 181 10.40 12.23 4.33
CA PHE A 181 11.18 12.35 3.11
C PHE A 181 12.67 12.46 3.44
N ALA A 182 13.51 11.67 2.78
CA ALA A 182 14.95 11.85 2.87
C ALA A 182 15.37 13.17 2.20
N MET A 183 16.49 13.75 2.63
CA MET A 183 17.02 15.02 2.11
C MET A 183 18.24 14.76 1.20
N PRO A 184 18.10 14.75 -0.14
CA PRO A 184 19.21 14.42 -1.04
C PRO A 184 20.42 15.36 -0.90
N ASN A 185 20.17 16.62 -0.53
CA ASN A 185 21.19 17.64 -0.29
C ASN A 185 21.87 17.54 1.08
N LYS A 186 21.37 16.69 1.99
CA LYS A 186 21.90 16.46 3.32
C LYS A 186 21.83 14.96 3.67
N PRO A 187 22.82 14.16 3.23
CA PRO A 187 22.82 12.70 3.42
C PRO A 187 22.56 12.32 4.89
N GLY A 188 21.66 11.35 5.11
CA GLY A 188 21.25 10.91 6.46
C GLY A 188 20.20 11.78 7.17
N GLU A 189 19.87 12.98 6.67
CA GLU A 189 18.80 13.81 7.23
C GLU A 189 17.43 13.51 6.57
N PHE A 190 16.37 13.64 7.37
CA PHE A 190 14.98 13.45 6.95
C PHE A 190 14.14 14.67 7.33
N SER A 191 13.26 15.07 6.42
CA SER A 191 12.22 16.06 6.67
C SER A 191 10.84 15.40 6.71
N ARG A 192 9.88 16.02 7.37
CA ARG A 192 8.54 15.43 7.57
C ARG A 192 7.40 16.43 7.46
N PHE A 193 6.27 15.94 6.98
CA PHE A 193 4.97 16.60 7.07
C PHE A 193 4.14 15.86 8.13
N ASP A 194 3.81 16.56 9.21
CA ASP A 194 3.03 16.02 10.32
C ASP A 194 1.60 16.54 10.26
N PHE A 195 0.64 15.63 10.31
CA PHE A 195 -0.78 15.94 10.20
C PHE A 195 -1.39 15.90 11.61
N PRO A 196 -1.72 17.05 12.23
CA PRO A 196 -2.22 17.06 13.59
C PRO A 196 -3.60 16.41 13.68
N ASP A 197 -3.73 15.41 14.56
CA ASP A 197 -5.01 14.76 14.84
C ASP A 197 -6.07 15.73 15.40
N VAL A 198 -5.69 16.91 15.90
CA VAL A 198 -6.66 17.91 16.39
C VAL A 198 -7.32 18.70 15.26
N LEU A 199 -6.75 18.72 14.06
CA LEU A 199 -7.27 19.46 12.91
C LEU A 199 -8.04 18.51 11.97
N PRO A 200 -9.18 18.93 11.41
CA PRO A 200 -9.86 18.16 10.36
C PRO A 200 -9.11 18.28 9.02
N ALA A 201 -9.42 17.42 8.07
CA ALA A 201 -9.02 17.65 6.67
C ALA A 201 -9.85 18.81 6.07
N PRO A 202 -9.26 19.68 5.22
CA PRO A 202 -7.86 19.70 4.78
C PRO A 202 -6.91 20.53 5.68
N LEU A 203 -7.39 21.07 6.82
CA LEU A 203 -6.60 21.96 7.70
C LEU A 203 -5.35 21.28 8.27
N ASN A 204 -5.42 19.99 8.58
CA ASN A 204 -4.26 19.20 9.01
C ASN A 204 -3.13 19.18 7.96
N GLY A 205 -3.46 18.97 6.68
CA GLY A 205 -2.50 18.99 5.58
C GLY A 205 -1.94 20.39 5.29
N ILE A 206 -2.79 21.42 5.34
CA ILE A 206 -2.34 22.82 5.23
C ILE A 206 -1.33 23.14 6.34
N TRP A 207 -1.63 22.76 7.58
CA TRP A 207 -0.72 22.96 8.69
C TRP A 207 0.59 22.19 8.52
N ALA A 208 0.55 20.96 8.02
CA ALA A 208 1.74 20.16 7.75
C ALA A 208 2.68 20.87 6.77
N ILE A 209 2.14 21.39 5.68
CA ILE A 209 2.89 22.16 4.67
C ILE A 209 3.44 23.47 5.26
N LEU A 210 2.64 24.19 6.05
CA LEU A 210 3.07 25.45 6.66
C LEU A 210 4.20 25.23 7.67
N ARG A 211 4.13 24.17 8.48
CA ARG A 211 5.13 23.85 9.52
C ARG A 211 6.47 23.38 8.96
N ASN A 212 6.48 22.66 7.84
CA ASN A 212 7.72 22.18 7.23
C ASN A 212 8.51 23.33 6.59
N ASN A 213 9.77 23.54 6.96
CA ASN A 213 10.58 24.67 6.47
C ASN A 213 11.79 24.26 5.63
N GLU A 214 12.00 22.96 5.40
CA GLU A 214 13.20 22.45 4.74
C GLU A 214 12.94 22.01 3.30
N MET A 215 11.72 21.56 2.98
CA MET A 215 11.37 21.14 1.62
C MET A 215 10.93 22.31 0.74
N LEU A 216 10.07 23.19 1.27
CA LEU A 216 9.45 24.30 0.52
C LEU A 216 9.73 25.65 1.17
N THR A 217 10.17 26.61 0.36
CA THR A 217 10.28 28.02 0.73
C THR A 217 8.89 28.68 0.79
N TRP A 218 8.77 29.80 1.50
CA TRP A 218 7.49 30.55 1.59
C TRP A 218 6.91 30.95 0.22
N PRO A 219 7.68 31.51 -0.73
CA PRO A 219 7.15 31.82 -2.06
C PRO A 219 6.65 30.58 -2.82
N GLU A 220 7.34 29.44 -2.67
CA GLU A 220 6.90 28.17 -3.25
C GLU A 220 5.60 27.68 -2.63
N LYS A 221 5.45 27.75 -1.30
CA LYS A 221 4.20 27.39 -0.59
C LYS A 221 3.01 28.21 -1.08
N VAL A 222 3.19 29.52 -1.25
CA VAL A 222 2.13 30.41 -1.74
C VAL A 222 1.73 30.06 -3.18
N LYS A 223 2.71 29.92 -4.08
CA LYS A 223 2.44 29.55 -5.48
C LYS A 223 1.79 28.16 -5.59
N PHE A 224 2.24 27.21 -4.77
CA PHE A 224 1.68 25.88 -4.70
C PHE A 224 0.20 25.91 -4.26
N ALA A 225 -0.12 26.66 -3.20
CA ALA A 225 -1.48 26.83 -2.72
C ALA A 225 -2.40 27.47 -3.78
N ILE A 226 -1.93 28.51 -4.47
CA ILE A 226 -2.67 29.17 -5.55
C ILE A 226 -2.89 28.18 -6.72
N GLY A 227 -1.86 27.44 -7.11
CA GLY A 227 -1.94 26.50 -8.23
C GLY A 227 -2.87 25.32 -7.99
N LEU A 228 -2.99 24.84 -6.74
CA LEU A 228 -3.92 23.74 -6.38
C LEU A 228 -5.37 24.19 -6.18
N LEU A 229 -5.63 25.48 -5.97
CA LEU A 229 -6.96 25.98 -5.64
C LEU A 229 -8.06 25.59 -6.67
N PRO A 230 -7.82 25.65 -8.01
CA PRO A 230 -8.79 25.18 -8.99
C PRO A 230 -9.12 23.68 -8.83
N ALA A 231 -8.13 22.86 -8.49
CA ALA A 231 -8.33 21.42 -8.32
C ALA A 231 -9.11 21.09 -7.04
N MET A 232 -8.89 21.86 -5.97
CA MET A 232 -9.64 21.70 -4.72
C MET A 232 -11.12 22.08 -4.88
N LEU A 233 -11.43 23.05 -5.73
CA LEU A 233 -12.80 23.53 -5.95
C LEU A 233 -13.55 22.83 -7.09
N GLY A 234 -12.83 22.25 -8.06
CA GLY A 234 -13.41 21.77 -9.31
C GLY A 234 -14.16 20.44 -9.26
N GLY A 235 -14.06 19.71 -8.14
CA GLY A 235 -14.73 18.40 -7.98
C GLY A 235 -14.28 17.33 -8.99
N GLN A 236 -15.07 16.26 -9.11
CA GLN A 236 -14.71 15.08 -9.91
C GLN A 236 -14.58 15.38 -11.41
N ALA A 237 -15.47 16.19 -11.98
CA ALA A 237 -15.44 16.54 -13.40
C ALA A 237 -14.17 17.31 -13.79
N TYR A 238 -13.68 18.19 -12.89
CA TYR A 238 -12.40 18.87 -13.11
C TYR A 238 -11.24 17.88 -13.13
N VAL A 239 -11.20 16.96 -12.16
CA VAL A 239 -10.15 15.95 -12.03
C VAL A 239 -10.06 15.09 -13.29
N GLU A 240 -11.20 14.62 -13.79
CA GLU A 240 -11.28 13.83 -15.04
C GLU A 240 -10.82 14.62 -16.26
N ALA A 241 -11.13 15.92 -16.33
CA ALA A 241 -10.66 16.77 -17.41
C ALA A 241 -9.13 17.00 -17.42
N GLN A 242 -8.42 16.65 -16.35
CA GLN A 242 -6.95 16.80 -16.29
C GLN A 242 -6.19 15.54 -16.76
N ASP A 243 -6.87 14.49 -17.25
CA ASP A 243 -6.20 13.27 -17.74
C ASP A 243 -5.33 13.52 -18.99
N GLY A 244 -5.60 14.56 -19.77
CA GLY A 244 -4.83 14.89 -20.97
C GLY A 244 -3.48 15.58 -20.71
N LEU A 245 -3.11 15.83 -19.46
CA LEU A 245 -1.87 16.53 -19.08
C LEU A 245 -0.99 15.64 -18.19
N SER A 246 0.33 15.70 -18.41
CA SER A 246 1.29 15.16 -17.45
C SER A 246 1.27 16.00 -16.16
N VAL A 247 1.75 15.42 -15.05
CA VAL A 247 1.92 16.17 -13.79
C VAL A 247 2.82 17.38 -14.01
N GLN A 248 3.94 17.22 -14.72
CA GLN A 248 4.87 18.32 -14.98
C GLN A 248 4.22 19.45 -15.80
N ASP A 249 3.49 19.11 -16.87
CA ASP A 249 2.84 20.10 -17.73
C ASP A 249 1.75 20.85 -16.99
N TRP A 250 0.94 20.15 -16.21
CA TRP A 250 -0.09 20.78 -15.40
C TRP A 250 0.50 21.72 -14.34
N MET A 251 1.56 21.30 -13.63
CA MET A 251 2.23 22.14 -12.62
C MET A 251 2.74 23.45 -13.24
N ARG A 252 3.37 23.37 -14.42
CA ARG A 252 3.84 24.53 -15.18
C ARG A 252 2.69 25.43 -15.62
N GLN A 253 1.61 24.84 -16.14
CA GLN A 253 0.42 25.57 -16.56
C GLN A 253 -0.23 26.34 -15.39
N ARG A 254 -0.12 25.83 -14.16
CA ARG A 254 -0.63 26.48 -12.93
C ARG A 254 0.36 27.44 -12.28
N GLY A 255 1.53 27.65 -12.86
CA GLY A 255 2.57 28.53 -12.31
C GLY A 255 3.22 28.00 -11.04
N ILE A 256 3.10 26.69 -10.77
CA ILE A 256 3.77 26.02 -9.65
C ILE A 256 5.26 25.90 -10.01
N PRO A 257 6.19 26.31 -9.13
CA PRO A 257 7.61 26.27 -9.44
C PRO A 257 8.12 24.85 -9.73
N ASP A 258 8.96 24.68 -10.76
CA ASP A 258 9.55 23.39 -11.15
C ASP A 258 10.23 22.67 -9.98
N ARG A 259 10.81 23.42 -9.03
CA ARG A 259 11.41 22.84 -7.82
C ARG A 259 10.38 22.11 -6.95
N VAL A 260 9.14 22.58 -6.85
CA VAL A 260 8.07 21.86 -6.11
C VAL A 260 7.77 20.51 -6.77
N THR A 261 7.72 20.49 -8.11
CA THR A 261 7.53 19.26 -8.90
C THR A 261 8.66 18.27 -8.62
N THR A 262 9.91 18.72 -8.67
CA THR A 262 11.10 17.87 -8.42
C THR A 262 11.19 17.41 -6.97
N GLU A 263 10.87 18.28 -6.01
CA GLU A 263 11.07 17.99 -4.58
C GLU A 263 9.97 17.11 -3.99
N VAL A 264 8.71 17.28 -4.42
CA VAL A 264 7.55 16.59 -3.84
C VAL A 264 6.95 15.58 -4.82
N PHE A 265 6.70 16.01 -6.05
CA PHE A 265 5.89 15.23 -6.98
C PHE A 265 6.66 14.13 -7.71
N ILE A 266 7.99 14.19 -7.79
CA ILE A 266 8.77 12.99 -8.21
C ILE A 266 8.52 11.84 -7.24
N ALA A 267 8.60 12.09 -5.93
CA ALA A 267 8.38 11.07 -4.92
C ALA A 267 6.94 10.53 -4.97
N MET A 268 5.96 11.42 -5.12
CA MET A 268 4.55 11.04 -5.20
C MET A 268 4.23 10.25 -6.48
N SER A 269 4.74 10.67 -7.65
CA SER A 269 4.53 9.97 -8.92
C SER A 269 5.14 8.57 -8.92
N LYS A 270 6.38 8.45 -8.43
CA LYS A 270 7.04 7.15 -8.29
C LYS A 270 6.35 6.23 -7.27
N ALA A 271 5.79 6.79 -6.18
CA ALA A 271 5.07 6.00 -5.19
C ALA A 271 3.72 5.46 -5.72
N LEU A 272 3.03 6.22 -6.58
CA LEU A 272 1.71 5.85 -7.09
C LEU A 272 1.75 4.94 -8.33
N ASN A 273 2.71 5.14 -9.24
CA ASN A 273 2.74 4.40 -10.51
C ASN A 273 4.15 4.09 -11.04
N PHE A 274 5.19 4.27 -10.23
CA PHE A 274 6.58 3.90 -10.55
C PHE A 274 7.21 4.68 -11.72
N ILE A 275 6.60 5.79 -12.13
CA ILE A 275 7.06 6.66 -13.22
C ILE A 275 7.22 8.11 -12.75
N ASN A 276 7.94 8.89 -13.53
CA ASN A 276 8.25 10.28 -13.21
C ASN A 276 7.07 11.23 -13.60
N PRO A 277 7.02 12.45 -13.05
CA PRO A 277 5.92 13.39 -13.27
C PRO A 277 5.79 13.93 -14.71
N ASP A 278 6.83 13.82 -15.52
CA ASP A 278 6.81 14.14 -16.95
C ASP A 278 5.99 13.13 -17.76
N GLU A 279 5.81 11.91 -17.25
CA GLU A 279 5.03 10.85 -17.91
C GLU A 279 3.67 10.60 -17.25
N LEU A 280 3.55 10.76 -15.93
CA LEU A 280 2.35 10.44 -15.18
C LEU A 280 1.21 11.44 -15.50
N SER A 281 0.00 10.92 -15.73
CA SER A 281 -1.22 11.75 -15.85
C SER A 281 -1.51 12.51 -14.55
N MET A 282 -1.82 13.81 -14.66
CA MET A 282 -2.17 14.65 -13.52
C MET A 282 -3.44 14.17 -12.81
N GLN A 283 -4.36 13.50 -13.52
CA GLN A 283 -5.54 12.90 -12.92
C GLN A 283 -5.17 11.96 -11.77
N CYS A 284 -4.07 11.20 -11.89
CA CYS A 284 -3.59 10.28 -10.86
C CYS A 284 -3.27 11.02 -9.55
N ILE A 285 -2.50 12.11 -9.63
CA ILE A 285 -2.14 12.96 -8.49
C ILE A 285 -3.38 13.62 -7.87
N LEU A 286 -4.26 14.16 -8.71
CA LEU A 286 -5.46 14.85 -8.22
C LEU A 286 -6.43 13.92 -7.50
N ILE A 287 -6.59 12.67 -7.97
CA ILE A 287 -7.39 11.66 -7.26
C ILE A 287 -6.78 11.39 -5.88
N ALA A 288 -5.46 11.20 -5.79
CA ALA A 288 -4.77 10.96 -4.52
C ALA A 288 -4.92 12.16 -3.56
N LEU A 289 -4.65 13.38 -4.03
CA LEU A 289 -4.79 14.60 -3.23
C LEU A 289 -6.24 14.82 -2.77
N ASN A 290 -7.22 14.71 -3.66
CA ASN A 290 -8.62 14.92 -3.32
C ASN A 290 -9.07 14.02 -2.15
N ARG A 291 -8.58 12.77 -2.11
CA ARG A 291 -8.89 11.83 -1.02
C ARG A 291 -8.23 12.20 0.29
N PHE A 292 -6.97 12.62 0.24
CA PHE A 292 -6.24 13.08 1.41
C PHE A 292 -6.84 14.36 2.00
N LEU A 293 -7.54 15.15 1.17
CA LEU A 293 -8.21 16.38 1.57
C LEU A 293 -9.66 16.17 2.04
N GLN A 294 -10.32 15.08 1.62
CA GLN A 294 -11.72 14.78 1.97
C GLN A 294 -11.87 14.11 3.35
N GLU A 295 -10.92 13.28 3.75
CA GLU A 295 -11.01 12.50 4.98
C GLU A 295 -9.88 12.83 5.94
N LYS A 296 -10.21 13.10 7.20
CA LYS A 296 -9.24 13.47 8.25
C LYS A 296 -8.03 12.53 8.27
N HIS A 297 -8.25 11.22 8.27
CA HIS A 297 -7.20 10.20 8.28
C HIS A 297 -6.98 9.56 6.90
N GLY A 298 -7.46 10.19 5.81
CA GLY A 298 -7.41 9.61 4.47
C GLY A 298 -5.99 9.31 3.98
N SER A 299 -5.01 10.14 4.37
CA SER A 299 -3.59 9.96 4.07
C SER A 299 -2.81 9.17 5.11
N LYS A 300 -3.44 8.71 6.21
CA LYS A 300 -2.79 7.90 7.23
C LYS A 300 -2.47 6.52 6.65
N MET A 301 -1.28 6.01 6.97
CA MET A 301 -0.72 4.79 6.38
C MET A 301 -0.75 3.63 7.37
N ALA A 302 -0.90 2.42 6.85
CA ALA A 302 -0.76 1.17 7.57
C ALA A 302 0.01 0.13 6.76
N PHE A 303 0.74 -0.72 7.48
CA PHE A 303 1.36 -1.94 6.96
C PHE A 303 0.48 -3.14 7.32
N LEU A 304 0.53 -4.20 6.51
CA LEU A 304 -0.03 -5.48 6.92
C LEU A 304 0.90 -6.11 7.97
N ASP A 305 0.34 -6.83 8.93
CA ASP A 305 1.09 -7.44 10.03
C ASP A 305 1.92 -8.68 9.66
N GLY A 306 2.04 -8.97 8.36
CA GLY A 306 2.78 -10.10 7.81
C GLY A 306 2.50 -10.31 6.32
N SER A 307 2.82 -11.50 5.83
CA SER A 307 2.77 -11.82 4.40
C SER A 307 1.35 -11.76 3.82
N PRO A 308 1.09 -11.02 2.71
CA PRO A 308 -0.27 -10.90 2.18
C PRO A 308 -0.96 -12.21 1.77
N PRO A 309 -0.27 -13.25 1.25
CA PRO A 309 -0.91 -14.55 0.99
C PRO A 309 -1.56 -15.17 2.23
N GLU A 310 -0.89 -15.16 3.38
CA GLU A 310 -1.40 -15.77 4.62
C GLU A 310 -2.29 -14.80 5.41
N ARG A 311 -1.91 -13.52 5.47
CA ARG A 311 -2.56 -12.52 6.32
C ARG A 311 -3.78 -11.85 5.69
N LEU A 312 -3.90 -11.86 4.36
CA LEU A 312 -5.03 -11.25 3.65
C LEU A 312 -5.73 -12.21 2.69
N CYS A 313 -4.99 -12.89 1.80
CA CYS A 313 -5.60 -13.72 0.75
C CYS A 313 -6.28 -14.96 1.33
N LYS A 314 -5.62 -15.66 2.27
CA LYS A 314 -6.15 -16.87 2.90
C LYS A 314 -7.50 -16.65 3.61
N PRO A 315 -7.72 -15.61 4.44
CA PRO A 315 -9.05 -15.29 4.98
C PRO A 315 -10.14 -15.15 3.92
N ILE A 316 -9.81 -14.55 2.76
CA ILE A 316 -10.77 -14.41 1.66
C ILE A 316 -11.11 -15.78 1.05
N VAL A 317 -10.09 -16.63 0.84
CA VAL A 317 -10.27 -18.01 0.34
C VAL A 317 -11.12 -18.83 1.30
N GLU A 318 -10.81 -18.82 2.59
CA GLU A 318 -11.58 -19.53 3.63
C GLU A 318 -13.05 -19.10 3.63
N HIS A 319 -13.31 -17.80 3.48
CA HIS A 319 -14.67 -17.28 3.35
C HIS A 319 -15.38 -17.80 2.09
N ILE A 320 -14.72 -17.74 0.93
CA ILE A 320 -15.27 -18.25 -0.34
C ILE A 320 -15.62 -19.74 -0.23
N GLU A 321 -14.72 -20.55 0.30
CA GLU A 321 -14.89 -22.00 0.43
C GLU A 321 -15.98 -22.35 1.46
N SER A 322 -16.10 -21.59 2.55
CA SER A 322 -17.15 -21.78 3.55
C SER A 322 -18.57 -21.60 2.98
N LEU A 323 -18.70 -20.82 1.90
CA LEU A 323 -19.95 -20.57 1.17
C LEU A 323 -20.10 -21.44 -0.07
N GLY A 324 -19.23 -22.44 -0.26
CA GLY A 324 -19.30 -23.43 -1.35
C GLY A 324 -18.66 -23.00 -2.67
N GLY A 325 -17.92 -21.90 -2.68
CA GLY A 325 -17.02 -21.55 -3.77
C GLY A 325 -15.78 -22.45 -3.80
N GLN A 326 -15.00 -22.37 -4.88
CA GLN A 326 -13.78 -23.17 -5.06
C GLN A 326 -12.61 -22.27 -5.45
N VAL A 327 -11.45 -22.50 -4.85
CA VAL A 327 -10.20 -21.83 -5.23
C VAL A 327 -9.17 -22.89 -5.63
N ARG A 328 -8.61 -22.77 -6.83
CA ARG A 328 -7.65 -23.74 -7.39
C ARG A 328 -6.38 -23.02 -7.84
N LEU A 329 -5.27 -23.35 -7.20
CA LEU A 329 -3.93 -22.94 -7.63
C LEU A 329 -3.48 -23.77 -8.85
N ASN A 330 -2.35 -23.38 -9.46
CA ASN A 330 -1.75 -24.08 -10.60
C ASN A 330 -2.70 -24.34 -11.78
N SER A 331 -3.73 -23.50 -11.94
CA SER A 331 -4.82 -23.63 -12.90
C SER A 331 -4.74 -22.51 -13.95
N ARG A 332 -3.65 -22.47 -14.72
CA ARG A 332 -3.43 -21.42 -15.73
C ARG A 332 -4.38 -21.59 -16.92
N ILE A 333 -5.13 -20.53 -17.24
CA ILE A 333 -5.91 -20.47 -18.47
C ILE A 333 -4.96 -20.40 -19.68
N GLN A 334 -5.12 -21.34 -20.60
CA GLN A 334 -4.42 -21.38 -21.87
C GLN A 334 -5.18 -20.64 -22.97
N LYS A 335 -6.51 -20.80 -23.00
CA LYS A 335 -7.34 -20.27 -24.08
C LYS A 335 -8.78 -20.02 -23.63
N ILE A 336 -9.37 -18.94 -24.14
CA ILE A 336 -10.81 -18.68 -24.09
C ILE A 336 -11.41 -19.33 -25.34
N GLU A 337 -12.17 -20.41 -25.17
CA GLU A 337 -12.82 -21.07 -26.29
C GLU A 337 -14.22 -20.49 -26.52
N LEU A 338 -14.57 -20.25 -27.78
CA LEU A 338 -15.82 -19.60 -28.15
C LEU A 338 -16.86 -20.58 -28.70
N ASN A 339 -18.12 -20.23 -28.50
CA ASN A 339 -19.26 -20.76 -29.25
C ASN A 339 -19.31 -20.17 -30.66
N LYS A 340 -20.19 -20.69 -31.51
CA LYS A 340 -20.35 -20.20 -32.89
C LYS A 340 -20.88 -18.77 -32.98
N ASP A 341 -21.58 -18.30 -31.96
CA ASP A 341 -22.13 -16.95 -31.84
C ASP A 341 -21.13 -15.94 -31.25
N GLY A 342 -19.92 -16.38 -30.91
CA GLY A 342 -18.87 -15.54 -30.33
C GLY A 342 -18.90 -15.42 -28.80
N THR A 343 -19.86 -16.04 -28.12
CA THR A 343 -19.90 -16.11 -26.64
C THR A 343 -18.89 -17.13 -26.10
N VAL A 344 -18.57 -17.07 -24.81
CA VAL A 344 -17.61 -18.01 -24.20
C VAL A 344 -18.24 -19.39 -24.02
N ARG A 345 -17.57 -20.41 -24.57
CA ARG A 345 -17.93 -21.82 -24.38
C ARG A 345 -17.32 -22.39 -23.10
N ASN A 346 -16.05 -22.10 -22.86
CA ASN A 346 -15.28 -22.57 -21.70
C ASN A 346 -13.92 -21.86 -21.60
N PHE A 347 -13.24 -22.06 -20.46
CA PHE A 347 -11.81 -21.83 -20.35
C PHE A 347 -11.05 -23.16 -20.43
N LEU A 348 -10.10 -23.23 -21.37
CA LEU A 348 -9.14 -24.32 -21.49
C LEU A 348 -7.92 -24.01 -20.62
N LEU A 349 -7.52 -24.96 -19.77
CA LEU A 349 -6.34 -24.85 -18.92
C LEU A 349 -5.09 -25.42 -19.60
N ASN A 350 -3.91 -25.03 -19.13
CA ASN A 350 -2.62 -25.49 -19.67
C ASN A 350 -2.39 -27.00 -19.53
N ASP A 351 -3.07 -27.67 -18.61
CA ASP A 351 -3.03 -29.14 -18.42
C ASP A 351 -4.04 -29.87 -19.33
N GLY A 352 -4.78 -29.15 -20.17
CA GLY A 352 -5.81 -29.68 -21.05
C GLY A 352 -7.21 -29.78 -20.41
N ASN A 353 -7.35 -29.49 -19.11
CA ASN A 353 -8.66 -29.50 -18.46
C ASN A 353 -9.55 -28.37 -18.98
N ILE A 354 -10.84 -28.66 -19.11
CA ILE A 354 -11.85 -27.72 -19.58
C ILE A 354 -12.75 -27.33 -18.40
N ILE A 355 -12.83 -26.03 -18.12
CA ILE A 355 -13.70 -25.50 -17.06
C ILE A 355 -14.85 -24.72 -17.68
N LYS A 356 -16.07 -25.13 -17.36
CA LYS A 356 -17.32 -24.50 -17.81
C LYS A 356 -18.00 -23.79 -16.65
N GLY A 357 -18.71 -22.71 -16.96
CA GLY A 357 -19.60 -22.01 -16.05
C GLY A 357 -20.70 -21.30 -16.80
N ASP A 358 -21.65 -20.75 -16.04
CA ASP A 358 -22.75 -19.91 -16.53
C ASP A 358 -22.24 -18.49 -16.85
N ALA A 359 -21.15 -18.05 -16.20
CA ALA A 359 -20.44 -16.81 -16.52
C ALA A 359 -18.92 -16.94 -16.35
N TYR A 360 -18.18 -16.07 -17.02
CA TYR A 360 -16.73 -16.08 -17.08
C TYR A 360 -16.18 -14.70 -16.74
N VAL A 361 -15.24 -14.65 -15.79
CA VAL A 361 -14.56 -13.43 -15.37
C VAL A 361 -13.08 -13.54 -15.68
N PHE A 362 -12.52 -12.51 -16.30
CA PHE A 362 -11.09 -12.38 -16.45
C PHE A 362 -10.55 -11.35 -15.46
N ALA A 363 -9.88 -11.81 -14.40
CA ALA A 363 -9.38 -11.01 -13.28
C ALA A 363 -7.83 -10.90 -13.26
N ALA A 364 -7.16 -11.32 -14.33
CA ALA A 364 -5.71 -11.24 -14.50
C ALA A 364 -5.29 -9.87 -15.09
N PRO A 365 -3.99 -9.51 -15.06
CA PRO A 365 -3.51 -8.24 -15.60
C PRO A 365 -3.88 -8.02 -17.07
N VAL A 366 -4.09 -6.76 -17.47
CA VAL A 366 -4.50 -6.37 -18.83
C VAL A 366 -3.57 -6.90 -19.91
N ASP A 367 -2.26 -6.97 -19.63
CA ASP A 367 -1.29 -7.53 -20.58
C ASP A 367 -1.50 -9.02 -20.86
N ILE A 368 -1.98 -9.78 -19.87
CA ILE A 368 -2.30 -11.20 -20.05
C ILE A 368 -3.63 -11.36 -20.77
N LEU A 369 -4.63 -10.53 -20.44
CA LEU A 369 -5.91 -10.50 -21.16
C LEU A 369 -5.68 -10.27 -22.65
N LYS A 370 -4.92 -9.23 -23.03
CA LYS A 370 -4.65 -8.89 -24.43
C LYS A 370 -4.05 -10.05 -25.23
N LEU A 371 -3.21 -10.89 -24.59
CA LEU A 371 -2.61 -12.06 -25.22
C LEU A 371 -3.61 -13.22 -25.40
N LEU A 372 -4.60 -13.32 -24.52
CA LEU A 372 -5.60 -14.39 -24.51
C LEU A 372 -6.93 -14.01 -25.18
N LEU A 373 -7.06 -12.77 -25.65
CA LEU A 373 -8.23 -12.33 -26.41
C LEU A 373 -8.39 -13.17 -27.69
N PRO A 374 -9.56 -13.79 -27.90
CA PRO A 374 -9.91 -14.38 -29.19
C PRO A 374 -9.78 -13.36 -30.33
N GLU A 375 -9.35 -13.82 -31.51
CA GLU A 375 -9.15 -12.94 -32.68
C GLU A 375 -10.42 -12.15 -33.03
N ASP A 376 -11.59 -12.78 -32.95
CA ASP A 376 -12.88 -12.17 -33.27
C ASP A 376 -13.23 -10.99 -32.33
N TRP A 377 -12.67 -10.96 -31.12
CA TRP A 377 -12.94 -9.92 -30.14
C TRP A 377 -12.00 -8.73 -30.26
N LYS A 378 -10.78 -8.91 -30.79
CA LYS A 378 -9.76 -7.85 -30.85
C LYS A 378 -10.23 -6.56 -31.55
N PRO A 379 -11.01 -6.61 -32.65
CA PRO A 379 -11.49 -5.40 -33.32
C PRO A 379 -12.56 -4.63 -32.55
N ILE A 380 -13.24 -5.26 -31.58
CA ILE A 380 -14.35 -4.64 -30.84
C ILE A 380 -13.81 -3.44 -30.04
N PRO A 381 -14.42 -2.24 -30.14
CA PRO A 381 -13.89 -1.03 -29.51
C PRO A 381 -13.57 -1.16 -28.02
N TYR A 382 -14.36 -1.95 -27.28
CA TYR A 382 -14.12 -2.23 -25.86
C TYR A 382 -12.77 -2.90 -25.61
N PHE A 383 -12.39 -3.91 -26.42
CA PHE A 383 -11.14 -4.64 -26.27
C PHE A 383 -9.97 -3.92 -26.97
N LYS A 384 -10.20 -3.30 -28.13
CA LYS A 384 -9.18 -2.54 -28.86
C LYS A 384 -8.61 -1.37 -28.03
N LYS A 385 -9.45 -0.72 -27.23
CA LYS A 385 -9.01 0.37 -26.34
C LYS A 385 -7.97 -0.09 -25.30
N LEU A 386 -7.91 -1.37 -24.96
CA LEU A 386 -6.95 -1.91 -24.00
C LEU A 386 -5.50 -1.80 -24.49
N ASP A 387 -5.26 -1.63 -25.79
CA ASP A 387 -3.92 -1.49 -26.37
C ASP A 387 -3.13 -0.33 -25.75
N LYS A 388 -3.83 0.75 -25.33
CA LYS A 388 -3.24 1.90 -24.64
C LYS A 388 -2.79 1.56 -23.20
N LEU A 389 -3.37 0.53 -22.58
CA LEU A 389 -3.08 0.12 -21.21
C LEU A 389 -1.95 -0.92 -21.22
N VAL A 390 -0.75 -0.50 -20.83
CA VAL A 390 0.45 -1.36 -20.81
C VAL A 390 1.04 -1.37 -19.41
N GLY A 391 1.43 -2.55 -18.90
CA GLY A 391 2.05 -2.68 -17.60
C GLY A 391 3.38 -1.90 -17.48
N VAL A 392 3.55 -1.17 -16.38
CA VAL A 392 4.80 -0.48 -16.04
C VAL A 392 5.79 -1.45 -15.36
N PRO A 393 7.10 -1.40 -15.67
CA PRO A 393 8.09 -2.19 -14.98
C PRO A 393 8.35 -1.65 -13.57
N VAL A 394 8.50 -2.55 -12.60
CA VAL A 394 8.93 -2.23 -11.23
C VAL A 394 9.76 -3.38 -10.66
N ILE A 395 10.70 -3.06 -9.77
CA ILE A 395 11.50 -4.04 -9.05
C ILE A 395 11.34 -3.79 -7.55
N ASN A 396 11.11 -4.86 -6.78
CA ASN A 396 11.12 -4.82 -5.33
C ASN A 396 12.38 -5.49 -4.79
N VAL A 397 13.13 -4.78 -3.96
CA VAL A 397 14.43 -5.21 -3.44
C VAL A 397 14.33 -5.43 -1.94
N HIS A 398 14.78 -6.58 -1.47
CA HIS A 398 14.83 -6.92 -0.05
C HIS A 398 16.28 -7.20 0.34
N ILE A 399 16.78 -6.53 1.38
CA ILE A 399 18.16 -6.68 1.86
C ILE A 399 18.14 -6.91 3.36
N TRP A 400 18.66 -8.06 3.79
CA TRP A 400 18.87 -8.39 5.20
C TRP A 400 20.29 -8.03 5.60
N PHE A 401 20.43 -7.25 6.66
CA PHE A 401 21.73 -6.82 7.19
C PHE A 401 22.16 -7.63 8.41
N ASP A 402 23.47 -7.67 8.63
CA ASP A 402 24.13 -8.35 9.76
C ASP A 402 23.83 -7.75 11.14
N ARG A 403 23.18 -6.58 11.19
CA ARG A 403 22.86 -5.84 12.40
C ARG A 403 21.54 -5.10 12.27
N LYS A 404 21.00 -4.68 13.42
CA LYS A 404 19.91 -3.72 13.50
C LYS A 404 20.44 -2.32 13.21
N LEU A 405 19.84 -1.65 12.23
CA LEU A 405 20.12 -0.24 11.94
C LEU A 405 19.54 0.63 13.06
N ARG A 406 20.28 1.69 13.42
CA ARG A 406 19.97 2.58 14.55
C ARG A 406 19.05 3.72 14.13
N ASN A 407 19.26 4.29 12.95
CA ASN A 407 18.51 5.45 12.47
C ASN A 407 17.38 5.04 11.50
N THR A 408 16.57 4.06 11.88
CA THR A 408 15.37 3.64 11.12
C THR A 408 14.08 4.15 11.78
N TYR A 409 12.97 4.00 11.06
CA TYR A 409 11.67 4.49 11.46
C TYR A 409 10.64 3.36 11.40
N ASP A 410 9.69 3.38 12.34
CA ASP A 410 8.46 2.60 12.21
C ASP A 410 7.48 3.30 11.25
N HIS A 411 7.91 3.45 9.99
CA HIS A 411 7.19 4.20 8.99
C HIS A 411 7.65 3.86 7.56
N LEU A 412 6.83 4.22 6.56
CA LEU A 412 7.26 4.32 5.17
C LEU A 412 8.12 5.58 4.95
N LEU A 413 9.19 5.45 4.19
CA LEU A 413 10.13 6.53 3.89
C LEU A 413 10.17 6.81 2.37
N PHE A 414 10.08 8.07 1.98
CA PHE A 414 10.28 8.49 0.60
C PHE A 414 11.78 8.78 0.39
N SER A 415 12.47 7.94 -0.38
CA SER A 415 13.93 8.05 -0.58
C SER A 415 14.34 9.31 -1.32
N ARG A 416 13.45 9.84 -2.18
CA ARG A 416 13.74 10.94 -3.12
C ARG A 416 14.98 10.68 -4.00
N SER A 417 15.29 9.40 -4.21
CA SER A 417 16.39 8.94 -5.04
C SER A 417 16.01 8.99 -6.54
N PRO A 418 17.00 9.15 -7.43
CA PRO A 418 16.78 8.95 -8.85
C PRO A 418 16.40 7.49 -9.19
N LEU A 419 16.83 6.50 -8.39
CA LEU A 419 16.63 5.07 -8.65
C LEU A 419 15.60 4.42 -7.72
N LEU A 420 15.53 4.86 -6.46
CA LEU A 420 14.60 4.33 -5.47
C LEU A 420 13.35 5.22 -5.35
N SER A 421 12.23 4.61 -4.99
CA SER A 421 10.96 5.26 -4.70
C SER A 421 10.75 5.30 -3.18
N VAL A 422 9.83 4.49 -2.66
CA VAL A 422 9.58 4.32 -1.23
C VAL A 422 10.33 3.11 -0.69
N TYR A 423 10.64 3.13 0.60
CA TYR A 423 11.24 2.00 1.31
C TYR A 423 10.82 1.97 2.78
N ALA A 424 11.02 0.82 3.44
CA ALA A 424 10.77 0.65 4.86
C ALA A 424 11.75 -0.36 5.49
N ASP A 425 12.02 -0.20 6.79
CA ASP A 425 12.64 -1.27 7.59
C ASP A 425 11.54 -2.21 8.08
N MET A 426 11.33 -3.30 7.33
CA MET A 426 10.27 -4.26 7.57
C MET A 426 10.45 -5.02 8.88
N SER A 427 11.69 -5.11 9.38
CA SER A 427 11.96 -5.67 10.70
C SER A 427 11.52 -4.77 11.87
N VAL A 428 11.01 -3.57 11.56
CA VAL A 428 10.40 -2.62 12.49
C VAL A 428 8.91 -2.47 12.19
N THR A 429 8.55 -2.27 10.92
CA THR A 429 7.19 -1.89 10.53
C THR A 429 6.20 -3.04 10.51
N CYS A 430 6.65 -4.26 10.23
CA CYS A 430 5.83 -5.46 10.06
C CYS A 430 6.04 -6.44 11.23
N LYS A 431 4.93 -6.85 11.87
CA LYS A 431 4.93 -7.70 13.08
C LYS A 431 5.51 -9.09 12.82
N GLU A 432 5.11 -9.76 11.75
CA GLU A 432 5.63 -11.09 11.38
C GLU A 432 7.13 -11.04 11.05
N TYR A 433 7.61 -9.92 10.50
CA TYR A 433 9.00 -9.80 10.05
C TYR A 433 9.92 -9.16 11.10
N TYR A 434 9.40 -8.91 12.31
CA TYR A 434 10.14 -8.26 13.38
C TYR A 434 11.38 -9.06 13.79
N ASP A 435 12.54 -8.42 13.72
CA ASP A 435 13.81 -8.95 14.25
C ASP A 435 14.48 -7.85 15.10
N PRO A 436 14.75 -8.09 16.40
CA PRO A 436 15.36 -7.08 17.27
C PRO A 436 16.87 -6.88 16.99
N ASN A 437 17.52 -7.83 16.32
CA ASN A 437 18.98 -7.87 16.14
C ASN A 437 19.44 -7.61 14.71
N ARG A 438 18.54 -7.75 13.72
CA ARG A 438 18.82 -7.56 12.30
C ARG A 438 17.78 -6.65 11.66
N SER A 439 18.21 -5.80 10.73
CA SER A 439 17.30 -5.01 9.90
C SER A 439 17.09 -5.67 8.54
N MET A 440 15.85 -5.58 8.04
CA MET A 440 15.48 -5.96 6.68
C MET A 440 14.88 -4.75 6.00
N LEU A 441 15.57 -4.22 4.98
CA LEU A 441 15.06 -3.12 4.18
C LEU A 441 14.36 -3.67 2.95
N GLU A 442 13.10 -3.28 2.77
CA GLU A 442 12.34 -3.50 1.55
C GLU A 442 12.21 -2.17 0.80
N LEU A 443 12.60 -2.16 -0.48
CA LEU A 443 12.73 -0.93 -1.27
C LEU A 443 12.12 -1.12 -2.66
N VAL A 444 11.27 -0.18 -3.06
CA VAL A 444 10.78 -0.08 -4.42
C VAL A 444 11.82 0.62 -5.29
N PHE A 445 12.30 -0.07 -6.32
CA PHE A 445 13.22 0.47 -7.31
C PHE A 445 12.41 0.94 -8.53
N ALA A 446 12.35 2.26 -8.73
CA ALA A 446 11.58 2.90 -9.78
C ALA A 446 12.15 4.28 -10.19
N PRO A 447 12.21 4.60 -11.50
CA PRO A 447 11.72 3.80 -12.64
C PRO A 447 12.63 2.61 -12.97
N ALA A 448 12.04 1.51 -13.44
CA ALA A 448 12.75 0.24 -13.64
C ALA A 448 12.96 -0.18 -15.10
N GLU A 449 12.58 0.65 -16.09
CA GLU A 449 12.62 0.28 -17.51
C GLU A 449 14.02 -0.15 -17.99
N GLU A 450 15.06 0.62 -17.67
CA GLU A 450 16.45 0.30 -18.01
C GLU A 450 17.11 -0.73 -17.07
N TRP A 451 16.41 -1.14 -16.01
CA TRP A 451 16.92 -1.99 -14.93
C TRP A 451 16.31 -3.38 -14.94
N ILE A 452 15.12 -3.54 -15.53
CA ILE A 452 14.34 -4.78 -15.46
C ILE A 452 15.06 -5.99 -16.07
N SER A 453 15.95 -5.75 -17.04
CA SER A 453 16.75 -6.78 -17.71
C SER A 453 18.16 -6.97 -17.12
N ARG A 454 18.58 -6.10 -16.20
CA ARG A 454 19.92 -6.18 -15.57
C ARG A 454 20.00 -7.32 -14.57
N SER A 455 21.22 -7.69 -14.20
CA SER A 455 21.45 -8.75 -13.20
C SER A 455 21.01 -8.30 -11.80
N ASP A 456 20.73 -9.25 -10.93
CA ASP A 456 20.37 -8.94 -9.54
C ASP A 456 21.53 -8.24 -8.82
N SER A 457 22.78 -8.62 -9.09
CA SER A 457 23.96 -7.95 -8.55
C SER A 457 24.04 -6.48 -8.97
N ASP A 458 23.77 -6.14 -10.24
CA ASP A 458 23.79 -4.75 -10.70
C ASP A 458 22.74 -3.90 -9.96
N ILE A 459 21.57 -4.48 -9.71
CA ILE A 459 20.47 -3.84 -8.98
C ILE A 459 20.84 -3.65 -7.50
N ILE A 460 21.45 -4.66 -6.88
CA ILE A 460 21.90 -4.59 -5.48
C ILE A 460 23.03 -3.57 -5.32
N ASP A 461 24.02 -3.54 -6.22
CA ASP A 461 25.11 -2.56 -6.17
C ASP A 461 24.59 -1.13 -6.31
N ALA A 462 23.65 -0.90 -7.24
CA ALA A 462 22.97 0.38 -7.39
C ALA A 462 22.15 0.76 -6.16
N THR A 463 21.42 -0.21 -5.59
CA THR A 463 20.63 0.00 -4.36
C THR A 463 21.53 0.35 -3.17
N MET A 464 22.66 -0.35 -3.01
CA MET A 464 23.63 -0.10 -1.95
C MET A 464 24.32 1.26 -2.09
N SER A 465 24.56 1.72 -3.32
CA SER A 465 25.04 3.08 -3.60
C SER A 465 24.04 4.13 -3.10
N GLU A 466 22.76 3.98 -3.39
CA GLU A 466 21.71 4.89 -2.89
C GLU A 466 21.54 4.78 -1.36
N LEU A 467 21.60 3.57 -0.80
CA LEU A 467 21.53 3.37 0.65
C LEU A 467 22.70 3.99 1.40
N SER A 468 23.90 4.05 0.80
CA SER A 468 25.05 4.74 1.40
C SER A 468 24.83 6.26 1.52
N ARG A 469 23.91 6.84 0.74
CA ARG A 469 23.51 8.25 0.88
C ARG A 469 22.41 8.43 1.93
N LEU A 470 21.50 7.45 2.03
CA LEU A 470 20.41 7.46 3.01
C LEU A 470 20.90 7.15 4.43
N PHE A 471 21.88 6.27 4.57
CA PHE A 471 22.46 5.81 5.83
C PHE A 471 23.98 5.98 5.84
N PRO A 472 24.51 7.20 5.69
CA PRO A 472 25.93 7.44 5.46
C PRO A 472 26.81 6.94 6.60
N ASP A 473 26.30 6.82 7.83
CA ASP A 473 27.08 6.34 8.98
C ASP A 473 26.92 4.84 9.25
N GLU A 474 26.00 4.15 8.56
CA GLU A 474 25.64 2.76 8.86
C GLU A 474 25.79 1.81 7.68
N ILE A 475 25.60 2.27 6.45
CA ILE A 475 25.67 1.47 5.23
C ILE A 475 26.73 2.07 4.29
N ALA A 476 27.57 1.20 3.72
CA ALA A 476 28.53 1.56 2.69
C ALA A 476 28.44 0.56 1.54
N ALA A 477 28.59 1.02 0.30
CA ALA A 477 28.40 0.18 -0.88
C ALA A 477 29.42 -0.97 -0.96
N ASP A 478 30.63 -0.77 -0.45
CA ASP A 478 31.68 -1.78 -0.32
C ASP A 478 31.50 -2.73 0.87
N GLN A 479 30.39 -2.61 1.61
CA GLN A 479 30.10 -3.36 2.83
C GLN A 479 31.14 -3.19 3.95
N SER A 480 31.91 -2.09 3.94
CA SER A 480 32.82 -1.73 5.05
C SER A 480 32.08 -1.42 6.35
N LYS A 481 30.79 -1.06 6.26
CA LYS A 481 29.86 -0.85 7.38
C LYS A 481 28.89 -2.02 7.52
N ALA A 482 27.57 -1.82 7.38
CA ALA A 482 26.59 -2.90 7.42
C ALA A 482 26.82 -3.88 6.28
N LYS A 483 26.74 -5.17 6.59
CA LYS A 483 27.00 -6.25 5.63
C LYS A 483 25.69 -6.91 5.24
N ILE A 484 25.57 -7.24 3.96
CA ILE A 484 24.41 -7.97 3.44
C ILE A 484 24.58 -9.43 3.84
N LEU A 485 23.60 -9.98 4.56
CA LEU A 485 23.51 -11.42 4.83
C LEU A 485 22.96 -12.16 3.62
N LYS A 486 21.90 -11.60 3.04
CA LYS A 486 21.23 -12.08 1.83
C LYS A 486 20.36 -10.99 1.22
N TYR A 487 19.93 -11.20 0.00
CA TYR A 487 18.98 -10.34 -0.69
C TYR A 487 18.00 -11.14 -1.56
N HIS A 488 16.86 -10.54 -1.86
CA HIS A 488 15.91 -11.01 -2.88
C HIS A 488 15.50 -9.84 -3.78
N VAL A 489 15.59 -10.05 -5.09
CA VAL A 489 15.19 -9.05 -6.12
C VAL A 489 14.01 -9.58 -6.90
N VAL A 490 12.82 -9.03 -6.66
CA VAL A 490 11.59 -9.45 -7.35
C VAL A 490 11.29 -8.49 -8.48
N LYS A 491 11.40 -8.97 -9.72
CA LYS A 491 11.20 -8.18 -10.94
C LYS A 491 9.81 -8.39 -11.49
N THR A 492 9.05 -7.31 -11.66
CA THR A 492 7.73 -7.33 -12.29
C THR A 492 7.75 -6.46 -13.55
N PRO A 493 8.08 -7.01 -14.73
CA PRO A 493 8.24 -6.22 -15.96
C PRO A 493 6.96 -5.55 -16.45
N ARG A 494 5.80 -6.11 -16.09
CA ARG A 494 4.47 -5.60 -16.43
C ARG A 494 3.60 -5.67 -15.17
N SER A 495 3.66 -4.62 -14.36
CA SER A 495 2.93 -4.51 -13.10
C SER A 495 1.55 -3.85 -13.34
N VAL A 496 1.22 -2.80 -12.60
CA VAL A 496 0.06 -1.94 -12.84
C VAL A 496 0.17 -1.27 -14.21
N TYR A 497 -0.95 -0.85 -14.82
CA TYR A 497 -0.86 -0.12 -16.09
C TYR A 497 -0.16 1.23 -15.88
N LYS A 498 0.71 1.60 -16.83
CA LYS A 498 1.39 2.88 -16.90
C LYS A 498 0.34 3.97 -17.12
N THR A 499 0.07 4.78 -16.10
CA THR A 499 -1.03 5.77 -16.09
C THR A 499 -0.57 7.05 -16.77
N VAL A 500 -0.24 6.95 -18.06
CA VAL A 500 0.07 8.11 -18.90
C VAL A 500 -1.20 8.86 -19.29
N PRO A 501 -1.09 10.10 -19.81
CA PRO A 501 -2.24 10.83 -20.30
C PRO A 501 -3.10 10.06 -21.31
N ASP A 502 -4.41 10.34 -21.26
CA ASP A 502 -5.47 9.75 -22.09
C ASP A 502 -5.71 8.24 -21.89
N CYS A 503 -5.35 7.69 -20.73
CA CYS A 503 -5.65 6.30 -20.39
C CYS A 503 -7.10 6.11 -19.89
N GLU A 504 -7.71 7.12 -19.27
CA GLU A 504 -9.00 6.98 -18.59
C GLU A 504 -10.19 6.61 -19.51
N PRO A 505 -10.25 7.06 -20.79
CA PRO A 505 -11.24 6.60 -21.77
C PRO A 505 -11.04 5.16 -22.27
N CYS A 506 -9.85 4.60 -22.03
CA CYS A 506 -9.48 3.25 -22.44
C CYS A 506 -9.76 2.19 -21.37
N ARG A 507 -10.04 2.60 -20.14
CA ARG A 507 -10.34 1.70 -19.03
C ARG A 507 -11.73 1.07 -19.21
N PRO A 508 -11.85 -0.27 -19.30
CA PRO A 508 -13.11 -0.93 -19.58
C PRO A 508 -14.00 -0.99 -18.34
N LEU A 509 -15.33 -0.88 -18.50
CA LEU A 509 -16.28 -1.26 -17.45
C LEU A 509 -16.22 -2.78 -17.18
N GLN A 510 -16.71 -3.25 -16.03
CA GLN A 510 -16.62 -4.66 -15.66
C GLN A 510 -17.53 -5.57 -16.52
N ARG A 511 -18.71 -5.07 -16.93
CA ARG A 511 -19.57 -5.75 -17.92
C ARG A 511 -18.99 -5.53 -19.32
N SER A 512 -18.63 -6.62 -20.00
CA SER A 512 -18.13 -6.57 -21.38
C SER A 512 -19.29 -6.57 -22.39
N PRO A 513 -19.05 -6.26 -23.67
CA PRO A 513 -20.08 -6.39 -24.71
C PRO A 513 -20.36 -7.86 -25.11
N ILE A 514 -19.60 -8.83 -24.58
CA ILE A 514 -19.84 -10.25 -24.82
C ILE A 514 -20.67 -10.80 -23.66
N GLU A 515 -21.84 -11.34 -23.99
CA GLU A 515 -22.74 -11.97 -23.02
C GLU A 515 -22.02 -13.07 -22.23
N GLY A 516 -22.20 -13.06 -20.90
CA GLY A 516 -21.55 -14.00 -20.00
C GLY A 516 -20.05 -13.76 -19.74
N PHE A 517 -19.42 -12.73 -20.32
CA PHE A 517 -18.01 -12.40 -20.09
C PHE A 517 -17.81 -11.05 -19.40
N TYR A 518 -17.01 -11.04 -18.34
CA TYR A 518 -16.77 -9.90 -17.47
C TYR A 518 -15.29 -9.69 -17.19
N LEU A 519 -14.91 -8.45 -16.87
CA LEU A 519 -13.55 -8.09 -16.47
C LEU A 519 -13.50 -7.62 -15.02
N ALA A 520 -12.44 -8.00 -14.32
CA ALA A 520 -12.08 -7.44 -13.02
C ALA A 520 -10.57 -7.12 -13.01
N GLY A 521 -10.16 -6.14 -12.23
CA GLY A 521 -8.77 -5.70 -12.19
C GLY A 521 -8.65 -4.23 -11.89
N ASP A 522 -7.51 -3.87 -11.29
CA ASP A 522 -7.12 -2.48 -11.02
C ASP A 522 -7.22 -1.55 -12.25
N TYR A 523 -6.94 -2.09 -13.45
CA TYR A 523 -7.02 -1.40 -14.74
C TYR A 523 -8.45 -1.10 -15.23
N THR A 524 -9.46 -1.86 -14.77
CA THR A 524 -10.87 -1.62 -15.16
C THR A 524 -11.35 -0.27 -14.61
N LYS A 525 -12.46 0.25 -15.14
CA LYS A 525 -13.02 1.56 -14.81
C LYS A 525 -13.50 1.58 -13.35
N GLN A 526 -12.76 2.29 -12.51
CA GLN A 526 -13.08 2.54 -11.11
C GLN A 526 -12.26 3.74 -10.59
N LYS A 527 -12.74 4.39 -9.52
CA LYS A 527 -12.24 5.71 -9.09
C LYS A 527 -10.90 5.69 -8.33
N TYR A 528 -10.41 4.53 -7.86
CA TYR A 528 -9.27 4.33 -6.96
C TYR A 528 -7.92 3.94 -7.56
N LEU A 529 -7.62 4.42 -8.77
CA LEU A 529 -6.30 4.23 -9.42
C LEU A 529 -5.94 2.74 -9.60
N ALA A 530 -4.76 2.48 -10.15
CA ALA A 530 -4.22 1.13 -10.20
C ALA A 530 -3.65 0.72 -8.82
N SER A 531 -4.52 0.39 -7.87
CA SER A 531 -4.16 0.12 -6.46
C SER A 531 -4.84 -1.13 -5.91
N MET A 532 -4.48 -1.53 -4.68
CA MET A 532 -5.19 -2.59 -3.93
C MET A 532 -6.68 -2.26 -3.75
N GLU A 533 -6.99 -1.01 -3.41
CA GLU A 533 -8.36 -0.52 -3.28
C GLU A 533 -9.10 -0.54 -4.63
N GLY A 534 -8.43 -0.14 -5.71
CA GLY A 534 -8.99 -0.22 -7.06
C GLY A 534 -9.26 -1.66 -7.49
N ALA A 535 -8.37 -2.59 -7.15
CA ALA A 535 -8.56 -4.02 -7.41
C ALA A 535 -9.77 -4.57 -6.65
N VAL A 536 -9.88 -4.32 -5.34
CA VAL A 536 -11.02 -4.78 -4.52
C VAL A 536 -12.33 -4.17 -5.03
N LEU A 537 -12.38 -2.87 -5.31
CA LEU A 537 -13.57 -2.21 -5.84
C LEU A 537 -13.96 -2.75 -7.23
N SER A 538 -12.99 -3.00 -8.12
CA SER A 538 -13.28 -3.61 -9.42
C SER A 538 -13.93 -4.98 -9.28
N GLY A 539 -13.52 -5.78 -8.28
CA GLY A 539 -14.13 -7.07 -8.00
C GLY A 539 -15.57 -6.95 -7.50
N LYS A 540 -15.85 -5.96 -6.64
CA LYS A 540 -17.23 -5.63 -6.23
C LYS A 540 -18.10 -5.24 -7.42
N PHE A 541 -17.64 -4.34 -8.28
CA PHE A 541 -18.38 -3.94 -9.48
C PHE A 541 -18.60 -5.11 -10.45
N CYS A 542 -17.63 -6.00 -10.58
CA CYS A 542 -17.78 -7.21 -11.40
C CYS A 542 -18.84 -8.15 -10.81
N ALA A 543 -18.79 -8.44 -9.51
CA ALA A 543 -19.82 -9.24 -8.84
C ALA A 543 -21.21 -8.60 -8.96
N GLN A 544 -21.30 -7.27 -8.81
CA GLN A 544 -22.55 -6.52 -8.96
C GLN A 544 -23.14 -6.66 -10.37
N ALA A 545 -22.30 -6.51 -11.40
CA ALA A 545 -22.74 -6.63 -12.79
C ALA A 545 -23.31 -8.03 -13.08
N ILE A 546 -22.66 -9.09 -12.58
CA ILE A 546 -23.12 -10.47 -12.73
C ILE A 546 -24.45 -10.72 -12.02
N VAL A 547 -24.60 -10.24 -10.77
CA VAL A 547 -25.85 -10.40 -10.01
C VAL A 547 -27.00 -9.66 -10.69
N GLN A 548 -26.74 -8.49 -11.28
CA GLN A 548 -27.73 -7.73 -12.05
C GLN A 548 -28.16 -8.46 -13.33
N ASP A 549 -27.27 -9.27 -13.91
CA ASP A 549 -27.53 -10.03 -15.14
C ASP A 549 -28.06 -11.46 -14.85
N TYR A 550 -28.42 -11.76 -13.59
CA TYR A 550 -28.80 -13.11 -13.16
C TYR A 550 -29.88 -13.76 -14.04
N ASP A 551 -30.97 -13.05 -14.33
CA ASP A 551 -32.08 -13.60 -15.11
C ASP A 551 -31.66 -13.96 -16.56
N LEU A 552 -30.72 -13.20 -17.13
CA LEU A 552 -30.15 -13.47 -18.45
C LEU A 552 -29.23 -14.70 -18.40
N LEU A 553 -28.37 -14.78 -17.39
CA LEU A 553 -27.38 -15.84 -17.24
C LEU A 553 -27.96 -17.18 -16.74
N ALA A 554 -29.13 -17.14 -16.10
CA ALA A 554 -29.81 -18.31 -15.57
C ALA A 554 -30.81 -18.96 -16.56
N ALA A 555 -31.17 -18.24 -17.64
CA ALA A 555 -32.03 -18.72 -18.72
C ALA A 555 -31.33 -19.81 -19.54
#